data_AF-A0A8B9K7A9-F1
#
_entry.id   AF-A0A8B9K7A9-F1
#
_cell.length_a   1.000
_cell.length_b   1.000
_cell.length_c   1.000
_cell.angle_alpha   90.00
_cell.angle_beta   90.00
_cell.angle_gamma   90.00
#
_symmetry.space_group_name_H-M   'P 1'
#
loop_
_entity.id
_entity.type
_entity.pdbx_description
1 polymer ?
#
loop_
_entity_poly.entity_id
_entity_poly.type
_entity_poly.pdbx_seq_one_letter_code
_entity_poly.pdbx_strand_id
1 'polypeptide(L)'
;MTACTYKQIQYEASQSLQFWDDPTLDSFQALLMTPKPMIRTYDNVYQLSDMVKLQASCKKLSLLGSLMDHSGNYVLAVLPFTLSLLQRGLGQRIRLLVHSLPKDPEWSVYSEPPKHKDQPPLSFGMLLNPEQCFSVLERGPPADSPEAAEFRQLWGSLSELRRFQDGAITEAVLWPGSSTCEKRKILLKIITHLLELHADIPNSSVLFVGGRVHEVIKLRKEIKSTGEEESLKVVQSFDDLSRKLWQLEGLPLSITSVQGAHPALRYTQVFPPEPAKLESSFFKKEKTLNALLPQDWKACPHYINPVKVICHMEGSGKWPNERLAIRHIKAAFHLRLGELLKQQHDYMCQATPAHLDVWKVEFTCHQLSAPRGSTTGPAPSGWVDVALSPSHSKVASGGFLVGIIK
;
A
#
# COMPACT_ATOMS: atom_id res chain seq x y z
N MET A 1 -23.94 13.73 -25.63
CA MET A 1 -22.64 13.22 -25.12
C MET A 1 -22.13 14.20 -24.08
N THR A 2 -21.78 13.76 -22.87
CA THR A 2 -21.28 14.69 -21.84
C THR A 2 -19.79 14.99 -22.06
N ALA A 3 -19.30 16.09 -21.48
CA ALA A 3 -17.87 16.44 -21.55
C ALA A 3 -16.96 15.36 -20.96
N CYS A 4 -17.41 14.66 -19.91
CA CYS A 4 -16.69 13.51 -19.34
C CYS A 4 -16.59 12.33 -20.32
N THR A 5 -17.68 12.00 -21.03
CA THR A 5 -17.64 10.94 -22.07
C THR A 5 -16.69 11.31 -23.20
N TYR A 6 -16.68 12.58 -23.62
CA TYR A 6 -15.74 13.05 -24.65
C TYR A 6 -14.29 12.89 -24.20
N LYS A 7 -13.95 13.33 -22.98
CA LYS A 7 -12.61 13.14 -22.40
C LYS A 7 -12.22 11.66 -22.24
N GLN A 8 -13.18 10.80 -21.91
CA GLN A 8 -12.96 9.36 -21.84
C GLN A 8 -12.59 8.80 -23.22
N ILE A 9 -13.34 9.16 -24.27
CA ILE A 9 -13.04 8.72 -25.64
C ILE A 9 -11.67 9.22 -26.07
N GLN A 10 -11.34 10.49 -25.79
CA GLN A 10 -10.02 11.06 -26.09
C GLN A 10 -8.90 10.29 -25.38
N TYR A 11 -9.09 9.96 -24.10
CA TYR A 11 -8.14 9.16 -23.33
C TYR A 11 -7.97 7.75 -23.93
N GLU A 12 -9.05 7.02 -24.17
CA GLU A 12 -9.00 5.67 -24.74
C GLU A 12 -8.41 5.67 -26.16
N ALA A 13 -8.69 6.70 -26.97
CA ALA A 13 -8.09 6.86 -28.29
C ALA A 13 -6.57 7.07 -28.19
N SER A 14 -6.11 7.92 -27.25
CA SER A 14 -4.67 8.13 -27.02
C SER A 14 -3.96 6.84 -26.56
N GLN A 15 -4.60 6.05 -25.69
CA GLN A 15 -4.07 4.76 -25.25
C GLN A 15 -4.05 3.75 -26.41
N SER A 16 -5.10 3.71 -27.22
CA SER A 16 -5.17 2.82 -28.38
C SER A 16 -4.07 3.10 -29.41
N LEU A 17 -3.74 4.38 -29.61
CA LEU A 17 -2.64 4.78 -30.49
C LEU A 17 -1.29 4.28 -29.97
N GLN A 18 -1.03 4.40 -28.66
CA GLN A 18 0.20 3.86 -28.04
C GLN A 18 0.35 2.35 -28.25
N PHE A 19 -0.75 1.60 -28.15
CA PHE A 19 -0.74 0.16 -28.43
C PHE A 19 -0.55 -0.14 -29.91
N TRP A 20 -1.11 0.68 -30.81
CA TRP A 20 -0.90 0.54 -32.25
C TRP A 20 0.54 0.81 -32.68
N ASP A 21 1.20 1.77 -32.03
CA ASP A 21 2.57 2.17 -32.34
C ASP A 21 3.64 1.24 -31.74
N ASP A 22 3.28 0.35 -30.80
CA ASP A 22 4.21 -0.58 -30.17
C ASP A 22 4.36 -1.89 -30.98
N PRO A 23 5.51 -2.14 -31.63
CA PRO A 23 5.71 -3.32 -32.44
C PRO A 23 5.95 -4.60 -31.62
N THR A 24 6.11 -4.49 -30.30
CA THR A 24 6.43 -5.62 -29.42
C THR A 24 5.21 -6.31 -28.82
N LEU A 25 4.03 -5.68 -28.94
CA LEU A 25 2.79 -6.13 -28.32
C LEU A 25 1.83 -6.70 -29.37
N ASP A 26 1.16 -7.81 -29.03
CA ASP A 26 -0.02 -8.26 -29.77
C ASP A 26 -1.23 -7.40 -29.37
N SER A 27 -1.30 -6.22 -29.99
CA SER A 27 -2.29 -5.19 -29.66
C SER A 27 -3.70 -5.54 -30.15
N PHE A 28 -3.88 -6.50 -31.07
CA PHE A 28 -5.20 -6.83 -31.61
C PHE A 28 -6.14 -7.37 -30.53
N GLN A 29 -5.66 -8.32 -29.72
CA GLN A 29 -6.47 -8.90 -28.66
C GLN A 29 -6.79 -7.88 -27.55
N ALA A 30 -5.80 -7.05 -27.18
CA ALA A 30 -5.96 -6.03 -26.16
C ALA A 30 -6.96 -4.93 -26.56
N LEU A 31 -6.96 -4.54 -27.84
CA LEU A 31 -7.79 -3.44 -28.34
C LEU A 31 -9.21 -3.86 -28.70
N LEU A 32 -9.39 -5.02 -29.35
CA LEU A 32 -10.66 -5.39 -29.99
C LEU A 32 -11.39 -6.56 -29.31
N MET A 33 -10.66 -7.47 -28.68
CA MET A 33 -11.24 -8.73 -28.19
C MET A 33 -11.46 -8.74 -26.67
N THR A 34 -10.84 -7.81 -25.94
CA THR A 34 -10.88 -7.80 -24.47
C THR A 34 -11.94 -6.82 -23.96
N PRO A 35 -13.05 -7.30 -23.36
CA PRO A 35 -14.02 -6.41 -22.75
C PRO A 35 -13.41 -5.69 -21.53
N LYS A 36 -13.66 -4.38 -21.45
CA LYS A 36 -13.18 -3.51 -20.36
C LYS A 36 -14.33 -3.14 -19.42
N PRO A 37 -14.68 -4.00 -18.43
CA PRO A 37 -15.69 -3.64 -17.45
C PRO A 37 -15.17 -2.52 -16.56
N MET A 38 -16.04 -1.57 -16.22
CA MET A 38 -15.71 -0.35 -15.47
C MET A 38 -14.85 -0.60 -14.21
N ILE A 39 -15.15 -1.66 -13.46
CA ILE A 39 -14.42 -2.03 -12.23
C ILE A 39 -12.97 -2.46 -12.46
N ARG A 40 -12.61 -2.88 -13.68
CA ARG A 40 -11.24 -3.24 -14.07
C ARG A 40 -10.53 -2.12 -14.84
N THR A 41 -11.29 -1.16 -15.35
CA THR A 41 -10.76 -0.05 -16.17
C THR A 41 -10.31 1.14 -15.34
N TYR A 42 -10.97 1.39 -14.19
CA TYR A 42 -10.72 2.56 -13.34
C TYR A 42 -10.25 2.14 -11.95
N ASP A 43 -9.39 2.95 -11.35
CA ASP A 43 -8.78 2.67 -10.04
C ASP A 43 -9.82 2.67 -8.91
N ASN A 44 -10.70 3.68 -8.91
CA ASN A 44 -11.79 3.79 -7.96
C ASN A 44 -13.14 3.83 -8.67
N VAL A 45 -14.08 3.02 -8.19
CA VAL A 45 -15.47 3.04 -8.65
C VAL A 45 -16.39 3.30 -7.47
N TYR A 46 -17.23 4.33 -7.62
CA TYR A 46 -18.28 4.72 -6.69
C TYR A 46 -19.64 4.49 -7.33
N GLN A 47 -20.62 4.06 -6.55
CA GLN A 47 -21.99 3.84 -7.01
C GLN A 47 -22.94 4.67 -6.16
N LEU A 48 -23.82 5.42 -6.82
CA LEU A 48 -24.98 6.03 -6.16
C LEU A 48 -26.13 5.03 -6.23
N SER A 49 -26.49 4.51 -5.07
CA SER A 49 -27.68 3.67 -4.86
C SER A 49 -28.87 4.55 -4.44
N ASP A 50 -30.06 3.96 -4.42
CA ASP A 50 -31.29 4.62 -3.95
C ASP A 50 -31.62 5.90 -4.75
N MET A 51 -31.92 5.67 -6.03
CA MET A 51 -32.16 6.73 -7.02
C MET A 51 -33.31 7.67 -6.61
N VAL A 52 -34.24 7.22 -5.76
CA VAL A 52 -35.34 8.05 -5.21
C VAL A 52 -34.81 9.32 -4.55
N LYS A 53 -33.66 9.25 -3.86
CA LYS A 53 -33.09 10.40 -3.16
C LYS A 53 -32.63 11.51 -4.11
N LEU A 54 -32.33 11.20 -5.38
CA LEU A 54 -31.99 12.20 -6.39
C LEU A 54 -33.17 13.13 -6.73
N GLN A 55 -34.41 12.73 -6.40
CA GLN A 55 -35.57 13.62 -6.54
C GLN A 55 -35.50 14.81 -5.58
N ALA A 56 -34.99 14.61 -4.36
CA ALA A 56 -34.76 15.69 -3.40
C ALA A 56 -33.66 16.63 -3.92
N SER A 57 -32.60 16.06 -4.50
CA SER A 57 -31.53 16.82 -5.16
C SER A 57 -32.06 17.73 -6.26
N CYS A 58 -32.98 17.24 -7.09
CA CYS A 58 -33.58 18.07 -8.14
C CYS A 58 -34.31 19.30 -7.60
N LYS A 59 -35.00 19.16 -6.46
CA LYS A 59 -35.70 20.27 -5.81
C LYS A 59 -34.71 21.29 -5.23
N LYS A 60 -33.69 20.81 -4.52
CA LYS A 60 -32.63 21.66 -3.93
C LYS A 60 -31.85 22.45 -4.99
N LEU A 61 -31.57 21.80 -6.11
CA LEU A 61 -30.83 22.38 -7.23
C LEU A 61 -31.71 23.18 -8.20
N SER A 62 -33.01 23.31 -7.92
CA SER A 62 -33.98 24.01 -8.76
C SER A 62 -34.00 23.51 -10.22
N LEU A 63 -33.82 22.20 -10.43
CA LEU A 63 -33.66 21.57 -11.76
C LEU A 63 -35.00 21.22 -12.45
N LEU A 64 -36.09 21.93 -12.15
CA LEU A 64 -37.41 21.62 -12.73
C LEU A 64 -37.41 21.75 -14.26
N GLY A 65 -36.69 22.72 -14.82
CA GLY A 65 -36.53 22.87 -16.28
C GLY A 65 -35.87 21.65 -16.91
N SER A 66 -34.69 21.27 -16.41
CA SER A 66 -33.96 20.10 -16.89
C SER A 66 -34.72 18.78 -16.70
N LEU A 67 -35.53 18.67 -15.64
CA LEU A 67 -36.43 17.53 -15.45
C LEU A 67 -37.47 17.43 -16.57
N MET A 68 -38.05 18.55 -17.00
CA MET A 68 -39.01 18.57 -18.12
C MET A 68 -38.32 18.17 -19.43
N ASP A 69 -37.12 18.69 -19.69
CA ASP A 69 -36.32 18.36 -20.88
C ASP A 69 -35.97 16.88 -20.95
N HIS A 70 -35.86 16.21 -19.80
CA HIS A 70 -35.56 14.78 -19.69
C HIS A 70 -36.77 13.92 -19.35
N SER A 71 -38.00 14.40 -19.61
CA SER A 71 -39.25 13.63 -19.43
C SER A 71 -39.40 13.03 -18.01
N GLY A 72 -38.95 13.77 -16.99
CA GLY A 72 -39.01 13.38 -15.58
C GLY A 72 -37.87 12.48 -15.11
N ASN A 73 -36.87 12.19 -15.96
CA ASN A 73 -35.68 11.42 -15.57
C ASN A 73 -34.73 12.28 -14.72
N TYR A 74 -34.90 12.21 -13.42
CA TYR A 74 -34.09 12.92 -12.44
C TYR A 74 -32.62 12.48 -12.40
N VAL A 75 -32.29 11.27 -12.89
CA VAL A 75 -30.90 10.80 -12.96
C VAL A 75 -30.13 11.61 -14.00
N LEU A 76 -30.72 11.77 -15.19
CA LEU A 76 -30.13 12.55 -16.27
C LEU A 76 -30.10 14.05 -15.94
N ALA A 77 -31.11 14.56 -15.24
CA ALA A 77 -31.14 15.97 -14.83
C ALA A 77 -30.04 16.32 -13.82
N VAL A 78 -29.77 15.44 -12.84
CA VAL A 78 -28.76 15.68 -11.79
C VAL A 78 -27.34 15.37 -12.27
N LEU A 79 -27.17 14.42 -13.20
CA LEU A 79 -25.86 13.93 -13.65
C LEU A 79 -24.88 15.05 -14.08
N PRO A 80 -25.24 16.03 -14.93
CA PRO A 80 -24.31 17.10 -15.32
C PRO A 80 -23.79 17.91 -14.14
N PHE A 81 -24.67 18.20 -13.17
CA PHE A 81 -24.29 18.90 -11.94
C PHE A 81 -23.37 18.03 -11.07
N THR A 82 -23.68 16.75 -10.90
CA THR A 82 -22.82 15.83 -10.15
C THR A 82 -21.44 15.71 -10.78
N LEU A 83 -21.35 15.59 -12.11
CA LEU A 83 -20.07 15.50 -12.82
C LEU A 83 -19.23 16.76 -12.64
N SER A 84 -19.83 17.96 -12.78
CA SER A 84 -19.11 19.21 -12.61
C SER A 84 -18.66 19.42 -11.17
N LEU A 85 -19.51 19.10 -10.20
CA LEU A 85 -19.21 19.16 -8.77
C LEU A 85 -18.03 18.24 -8.41
N LEU A 86 -18.08 16.97 -8.84
CA LEU A 86 -17.02 16.00 -8.57
C LEU A 86 -15.71 16.37 -9.27
N GLN A 87 -15.78 16.85 -10.52
CA GLN A 87 -14.59 17.29 -11.24
C GLN A 87 -13.92 18.50 -10.56
N ARG A 88 -14.72 19.46 -10.06
CA ARG A 88 -14.20 20.63 -9.33
C ARG A 88 -13.65 20.27 -7.96
N GLY A 89 -14.34 19.40 -7.22
CA GLY A 89 -13.95 19.04 -5.86
C GLY A 89 -12.81 18.03 -5.75
N LEU A 90 -12.68 17.11 -6.72
CA LEU A 90 -11.56 16.17 -6.76
C LEU A 90 -10.32 16.77 -7.41
N GLY A 91 -10.49 17.78 -8.28
CA GLY A 91 -9.40 18.57 -8.84
C GLY A 91 -8.29 17.71 -9.43
N GLN A 92 -7.06 17.97 -8.98
CA GLN A 92 -5.84 17.32 -9.49
C GLN A 92 -5.64 15.88 -8.97
N ARG A 93 -6.47 15.41 -8.04
CA ARG A 93 -6.41 14.03 -7.49
C ARG A 93 -6.83 12.97 -8.50
N ILE A 94 -7.58 13.38 -9.53
CA ILE A 94 -8.06 12.52 -10.59
C ILE A 94 -7.53 12.99 -11.94
N ARG A 95 -7.18 12.05 -12.80
CA ARG A 95 -6.82 12.29 -14.20
C ARG A 95 -8.06 12.26 -15.10
N LEU A 96 -8.99 11.36 -14.79
CA LEU A 96 -10.20 11.15 -15.59
C LEU A 96 -11.38 10.82 -14.68
N LEU A 97 -12.53 11.46 -14.94
CA LEU A 97 -13.82 11.13 -14.35
C LEU A 97 -14.74 10.56 -15.44
N VAL A 98 -15.30 9.39 -15.17
CA VAL A 98 -16.22 8.68 -16.07
C VAL A 98 -17.49 8.32 -15.32
N HIS A 99 -18.60 8.22 -16.03
CA HIS A 99 -19.87 7.73 -15.51
C HIS A 99 -20.37 6.62 -16.42
N SER A 100 -21.09 5.67 -15.84
CA SER A 100 -21.81 4.64 -16.57
C SER A 100 -23.28 4.74 -16.22
N LEU A 101 -24.10 5.08 -17.22
CA LEU A 101 -25.54 5.08 -17.08
C LEU A 101 -26.04 3.63 -17.21
N PRO A 102 -27.04 3.24 -16.39
CA PRO A 102 -27.70 1.97 -16.61
C PRO A 102 -28.34 1.95 -18.00
N LYS A 103 -28.39 0.77 -18.62
CA LYS A 103 -29.14 0.59 -19.86
C LYS A 103 -30.61 0.92 -19.58
N ASP A 104 -31.25 1.58 -20.52
CA ASP A 104 -32.68 1.80 -20.44
C ASP A 104 -33.38 0.43 -20.36
N PRO A 105 -34.23 0.21 -19.36
CA PRO A 105 -34.96 -1.05 -19.24
C PRO A 105 -35.83 -1.24 -20.48
N GLU A 106 -35.91 -2.46 -20.98
CA GLU A 106 -36.88 -2.83 -22.01
C GLU A 106 -38.18 -3.26 -21.30
N TRP A 107 -39.32 -2.79 -21.79
CA TRP A 107 -40.63 -3.16 -21.26
C TRP A 107 -41.60 -3.52 -22.38
N SER A 108 -42.64 -4.28 -22.02
CA SER A 108 -43.71 -4.63 -22.97
C SER A 108 -44.54 -3.40 -23.31
N VAL A 109 -44.95 -3.28 -24.57
CA VAL A 109 -45.89 -2.22 -25.03
C VAL A 109 -47.25 -2.27 -24.31
N TYR A 110 -47.57 -3.40 -23.66
CA TYR A 110 -48.79 -3.59 -22.89
C TYR A 110 -48.64 -3.29 -21.39
N SER A 111 -47.43 -2.95 -20.92
CA SER A 111 -47.14 -2.61 -19.53
C SER A 111 -46.84 -1.13 -19.34
N GLU A 112 -47.09 -0.61 -18.14
CA GLU A 112 -46.66 0.74 -17.77
C GLU A 112 -45.13 0.90 -17.88
N PRO A 113 -44.63 2.11 -18.22
CA PRO A 113 -43.21 2.36 -18.34
C PRO A 113 -42.48 2.13 -17.01
N PRO A 114 -41.24 1.60 -17.04
CA PRO A 114 -40.41 1.43 -15.86
C PRO A 114 -40.21 2.73 -15.12
N LYS A 115 -40.34 2.69 -13.80
CA LYS A 115 -40.17 3.87 -12.96
C LYS A 115 -38.68 4.13 -12.76
N HIS A 116 -38.28 5.39 -12.83
CA HIS A 116 -36.88 5.79 -12.64
C HIS A 116 -36.28 5.36 -11.28
N LYS A 117 -37.12 5.14 -10.26
CA LYS A 117 -36.70 4.68 -8.93
C LYS A 117 -36.14 3.26 -8.90
N ASP A 118 -36.56 2.45 -9.86
CA ASP A 118 -36.19 1.04 -9.95
C ASP A 118 -34.97 0.85 -10.88
N GLN A 119 -34.34 1.96 -11.31
CA GLN A 119 -33.12 1.92 -12.13
C GLN A 119 -31.91 1.41 -11.32
N PRO A 120 -30.96 0.73 -11.99
CA PRO A 120 -29.72 0.30 -11.37
C PRO A 120 -28.89 1.48 -10.83
N PRO A 121 -27.96 1.23 -9.89
CA PRO A 121 -27.09 2.26 -9.34
C PRO A 121 -26.26 2.98 -10.42
N LEU A 122 -26.20 4.30 -10.32
CA LEU A 122 -25.35 5.14 -11.17
C LEU A 122 -23.89 4.98 -10.76
N SER A 123 -23.03 4.55 -11.69
CA SER A 123 -21.62 4.28 -11.39
C SER A 123 -20.71 5.40 -11.88
N PHE A 124 -19.73 5.79 -11.07
CA PHE A 124 -18.69 6.76 -11.37
C PHE A 124 -17.31 6.13 -11.23
N GLY A 125 -16.50 6.26 -12.26
CA GLY A 125 -15.17 5.66 -12.38
C GLY A 125 -14.14 6.76 -12.42
N MET A 126 -13.07 6.57 -11.65
CA MET A 126 -12.02 7.57 -11.51
C MET A 126 -10.68 6.93 -11.78
N LEU A 127 -9.94 7.52 -12.72
CA LEU A 127 -8.51 7.28 -12.87
C LEU A 127 -7.78 8.26 -11.96
N LEU A 128 -7.00 7.78 -11.02
CA LEU A 128 -6.36 8.59 -9.99
C LEU A 128 -5.04 9.17 -10.49
N ASN A 129 -4.65 10.30 -9.89
CA ASN A 129 -3.28 10.80 -9.97
C ASN A 129 -2.49 10.29 -8.75
N PRO A 130 -1.53 9.35 -8.91
CA PRO A 130 -0.83 8.73 -7.79
C PRO A 130 -0.08 9.75 -6.91
N GLU A 131 0.36 10.87 -7.47
CA GLU A 131 1.13 11.88 -6.74
C GLU A 131 0.30 12.66 -5.72
N GLN A 132 -1.01 12.83 -5.98
CA GLN A 132 -1.86 13.73 -5.19
C GLN A 132 -3.11 13.08 -4.63
N CYS A 133 -3.51 11.89 -5.10
CA CYS A 133 -4.75 11.23 -4.70
C CYS A 133 -4.88 11.01 -3.19
N PHE A 134 -3.77 10.74 -2.50
CA PHE A 134 -3.70 10.50 -1.06
C PHE A 134 -3.29 11.73 -0.23
N SER A 135 -3.21 12.92 -0.85
CA SER A 135 -2.89 14.15 -0.12
C SER A 135 -3.92 14.41 0.97
N VAL A 136 -3.45 14.62 2.19
CA VAL A 136 -4.29 14.90 3.36
C VAL A 136 -4.78 16.35 3.34
N LEU A 137 -4.07 17.22 2.64
CA LEU A 137 -4.33 18.64 2.59
C LEU A 137 -4.75 19.06 1.18
N GLU A 138 -5.85 19.80 1.11
CA GLU A 138 -6.26 20.55 -0.08
C GLU A 138 -5.85 22.01 0.08
N ARG A 139 -4.92 22.48 -0.74
CA ARG A 139 -4.48 23.88 -0.72
C ARG A 139 -5.37 24.68 -1.68
N GLY A 140 -6.11 25.63 -1.15
CA GLY A 140 -6.92 26.57 -1.91
C GLY A 140 -6.14 27.82 -2.33
N PRO A 141 -6.83 28.81 -2.90
CA PRO A 141 -6.25 30.06 -3.34
C PRO A 141 -5.92 31.00 -2.14
N PRO A 142 -5.12 32.06 -2.36
CA PRO A 142 -4.82 33.06 -1.32
C PRO A 142 -6.08 33.68 -0.71
N ALA A 143 -6.06 33.98 0.58
CA ALA A 143 -7.24 34.47 1.31
C ALA A 143 -7.85 35.76 0.72
N ASP A 144 -7.01 36.61 0.12
CA ASP A 144 -7.42 37.90 -0.46
C ASP A 144 -7.97 37.79 -1.89
N SER A 145 -7.94 36.59 -2.47
CA SER A 145 -8.38 36.35 -3.85
C SER A 145 -9.90 36.16 -3.93
N PRO A 146 -10.58 36.60 -5.01
CA PRO A 146 -12.01 36.37 -5.18
C PRO A 146 -12.34 34.87 -5.27
N GLU A 147 -11.42 34.04 -5.76
CA GLU A 147 -11.57 32.58 -5.83
C GLU A 147 -11.65 31.93 -4.43
N ALA A 148 -11.19 32.59 -3.37
CA ALA A 148 -11.33 32.11 -2.00
C ALA A 148 -12.81 32.05 -1.56
N ALA A 149 -13.68 32.92 -2.08
CA ALA A 149 -15.11 32.85 -1.80
C ALA A 149 -15.73 31.59 -2.43
N GLU A 150 -15.35 31.26 -3.66
CA GLU A 150 -15.80 30.04 -4.34
C GLU A 150 -15.29 28.78 -3.64
N PHE A 151 -14.04 28.79 -3.16
CA PHE A 151 -13.46 27.69 -2.41
C PHE A 151 -14.22 27.46 -1.08
N ARG A 152 -14.51 28.52 -0.33
CA ARG A 152 -15.32 28.44 0.89
C ARG A 152 -16.74 27.94 0.60
N GLN A 153 -17.36 28.39 -0.49
CA GLN A 153 -18.68 27.90 -0.89
C GLN A 153 -18.66 26.42 -1.27
N LEU A 154 -17.61 25.96 -1.95
CA LEU A 154 -17.45 24.57 -2.35
C LEU A 154 -17.31 23.63 -1.15
N TRP A 155 -16.45 23.99 -0.19
CA TRP A 155 -16.12 23.13 0.95
C TRP A 155 -16.99 23.38 2.19
N GLY A 156 -17.67 24.51 2.26
CA GLY A 156 -18.53 24.90 3.38
C GLY A 156 -17.73 25.01 4.68
N SER A 157 -18.21 24.32 5.72
CA SER A 157 -17.60 24.34 7.06
C SER A 157 -16.22 23.69 7.16
N LEU A 158 -15.77 22.98 6.12
CA LEU A 158 -14.43 22.35 6.11
C LEU A 158 -13.32 23.31 5.65
N SER A 159 -13.65 24.47 5.08
CA SER A 159 -12.67 25.47 4.67
C SER A 159 -12.15 26.23 5.89
N GLU A 160 -10.84 26.24 6.07
CA GLU A 160 -10.17 26.99 7.11
C GLU A 160 -8.99 27.80 6.55
N LEU A 161 -8.71 28.96 7.16
CA LEU A 161 -7.52 29.74 6.83
C LEU A 161 -6.29 29.11 7.46
N ARG A 162 -5.29 28.82 6.64
CA ARG A 162 -4.05 28.19 7.08
C ARG A 162 -2.84 28.96 6.61
N ARG A 163 -1.93 29.24 7.55
CA ARG A 163 -0.60 29.77 7.26
C ARG A 163 0.35 28.63 6.93
N PHE A 164 1.02 28.72 5.80
CA PHE A 164 1.98 27.74 5.30
C PHE A 164 3.43 28.12 5.67
N GLN A 165 4.36 27.18 5.51
CA GLN A 165 5.79 27.40 5.81
C GLN A 165 6.43 28.47 4.92
N ASP A 166 5.87 28.68 3.73
CA ASP A 166 6.22 29.76 2.80
C ASP A 166 5.68 31.15 3.26
N GLY A 167 4.98 31.21 4.40
CA GLY A 167 4.39 32.43 4.95
C GLY A 167 3.05 32.80 4.31
N ALA A 168 2.62 32.11 3.25
CA ALA A 168 1.37 32.39 2.57
C ALA A 168 0.17 31.97 3.44
N ILE A 169 -0.86 32.82 3.45
CA ILE A 169 -2.14 32.53 4.10
C ILE A 169 -3.13 32.21 2.98
N THR A 170 -3.55 30.94 2.91
CA THR A 170 -4.50 30.47 1.90
C THR A 170 -5.67 29.77 2.59
N GLU A 171 -6.80 29.71 1.89
CA GLU A 171 -7.85 28.76 2.25
C GLU A 171 -7.32 27.34 2.10
N ALA A 172 -7.72 26.43 2.99
CA ALA A 172 -7.31 25.04 2.94
C ALA A 172 -8.37 24.12 3.55
N VAL A 173 -8.33 22.85 3.15
CA VAL A 173 -9.12 21.78 3.78
C VAL A 173 -8.19 20.68 4.24
N LEU A 174 -8.28 20.32 5.52
CA LEU A 174 -7.54 19.20 6.09
C LEU A 174 -8.44 17.97 6.24
N TRP A 175 -8.10 16.89 5.54
CA TRP A 175 -8.75 15.61 5.69
C TRP A 175 -8.12 14.81 6.83
N PRO A 176 -8.88 14.09 7.66
CA PRO A 176 -8.27 13.20 8.65
C PRO A 176 -7.73 11.94 7.95
N GLY A 177 -6.43 11.68 8.10
CA GLY A 177 -5.77 10.51 7.51
C GLY A 177 -4.42 10.20 8.16
N SER A 178 -4.46 9.52 9.31
CA SER A 178 -3.26 9.17 10.09
C SER A 178 -2.47 8.03 9.44
N SER A 179 -3.19 7.00 8.97
CA SER A 179 -2.62 5.84 8.27
C SER A 179 -2.89 5.90 6.76
N THR A 180 -2.09 5.16 6.00
CA THR A 180 -2.22 5.00 4.55
C THR A 180 -3.57 4.38 4.19
N CYS A 181 -4.09 3.48 5.02
CA CYS A 181 -5.44 2.95 4.90
C CYS A 181 -6.52 4.05 4.99
N GLU A 182 -6.37 5.02 5.90
CA GLU A 182 -7.30 6.15 6.02
C GLU A 182 -7.13 7.13 4.86
N LYS A 183 -5.90 7.38 4.42
CA LYS A 183 -5.61 8.24 3.27
C LYS A 183 -6.27 7.75 1.99
N ARG A 184 -6.30 6.43 1.77
CA ARG A 184 -7.06 5.83 0.64
C ARG A 184 -8.56 6.12 0.67
N LYS A 185 -9.14 6.44 1.83
CA LYS A 185 -10.57 6.78 1.99
C LYS A 185 -10.85 8.28 1.83
N ILE A 186 -9.84 9.13 1.65
CA ILE A 186 -10.03 10.59 1.50
C ILE A 186 -10.95 10.91 0.32
N LEU A 187 -10.74 10.26 -0.82
CA LEU A 187 -11.59 10.45 -2.01
C LEU A 187 -13.06 10.14 -1.71
N LEU A 188 -13.34 9.06 -0.97
CA LEU A 188 -14.70 8.76 -0.53
C LEU A 188 -15.26 9.88 0.35
N LYS A 189 -14.48 10.38 1.34
CA LYS A 189 -14.89 11.47 2.23
C LYS A 189 -15.20 12.76 1.46
N ILE A 190 -14.38 13.09 0.47
CA ILE A 190 -14.59 14.25 -0.42
C ILE A 190 -15.92 14.09 -1.17
N ILE A 191 -16.11 12.96 -1.84
CA ILE A 191 -17.30 12.68 -2.64
C ILE A 191 -18.56 12.75 -1.77
N THR A 192 -18.56 12.07 -0.62
CA THR A 192 -19.71 12.06 0.30
C THR A 192 -20.03 13.46 0.81
N HIS A 193 -19.01 14.22 1.22
CA HIS A 193 -19.19 15.59 1.71
C HIS A 193 -19.79 16.52 0.65
N LEU A 194 -19.24 16.49 -0.57
CA LEU A 194 -19.70 17.35 -1.65
C LEU A 194 -21.14 17.03 -2.07
N LEU A 195 -21.46 15.73 -2.17
CA LEU A 195 -22.81 15.29 -2.55
C LEU A 195 -23.86 15.60 -1.47
N GLU A 196 -23.51 15.46 -0.21
CA GLU A 196 -24.39 15.81 0.91
C GLU A 196 -24.64 17.33 0.94
N LEU A 197 -23.57 18.13 0.92
CA LEU A 197 -23.63 19.59 1.00
C LEU A 197 -24.42 20.20 -0.16
N HIS A 198 -24.06 19.84 -1.41
CA HIS A 198 -24.58 20.50 -2.60
C HIS A 198 -25.79 19.81 -3.22
N ALA A 199 -25.92 18.49 -3.08
CA ALA A 199 -26.98 17.71 -3.72
C ALA A 199 -27.96 17.04 -2.75
N ASP A 200 -27.81 17.17 -1.42
CA ASP A 200 -28.69 16.50 -0.43
C ASP A 200 -28.68 14.97 -0.53
N ILE A 201 -27.61 14.41 -1.09
CA ILE A 201 -27.45 12.96 -1.24
C ILE A 201 -26.74 12.45 0.01
N PRO A 202 -27.39 11.63 0.85
CA PRO A 202 -26.79 11.18 2.09
C PRO A 202 -25.72 10.12 1.82
N ASN A 203 -24.75 10.05 2.74
CA ASN A 203 -23.59 9.17 2.67
C ASN A 203 -23.96 7.68 2.55
N SER A 204 -25.13 7.27 3.05
CA SER A 204 -25.67 5.91 2.92
C SER A 204 -25.99 5.50 1.49
N SER A 205 -26.12 6.46 0.58
CA SER A 205 -26.41 6.25 -0.85
C SER A 205 -25.14 6.13 -1.68
N VAL A 206 -23.96 6.44 -1.11
CA VAL A 206 -22.68 6.36 -1.81
C VAL A 206 -21.96 5.08 -1.42
N LEU A 207 -21.87 4.15 -2.36
CA LEU A 207 -21.15 2.89 -2.19
C LEU A 207 -19.77 2.98 -2.84
N PHE A 208 -18.70 2.77 -2.07
CA PHE A 208 -17.35 2.59 -2.61
C PHE A 208 -17.08 1.12 -2.93
N VAL A 209 -17.04 0.78 -4.22
CA VAL A 209 -16.85 -0.61 -4.67
C VAL A 209 -15.41 -1.08 -4.42
N GLY A 210 -14.43 -0.23 -4.72
CA GLY A 210 -13.00 -0.54 -4.56
C GLY A 210 -12.58 -0.76 -3.09
N GLY A 211 -13.30 -0.17 -2.14
CA GLY A 211 -12.98 -0.26 -0.71
C GLY A 211 -13.37 -1.56 -0.03
N ARG A 212 -14.10 -2.45 -0.71
CA ARG A 212 -14.60 -3.69 -0.12
C ARG A 212 -13.48 -4.67 0.23
N VAL A 213 -12.37 -4.62 -0.49
CA VAL A 213 -11.20 -5.49 -0.25
C VAL A 213 -10.37 -4.99 0.94
N HIS A 214 -10.42 -3.70 1.27
CA HIS A 214 -9.66 -3.14 2.39
C HIS A 214 -10.00 -3.81 3.72
N GLU A 215 -11.25 -4.15 3.98
CA GLU A 215 -11.66 -4.80 5.23
C GLU A 215 -11.00 -6.18 5.43
N VAL A 216 -10.61 -6.86 4.35
CA VAL A 216 -9.94 -8.16 4.40
C VAL A 216 -8.46 -8.01 4.76
N ILE A 217 -7.83 -6.89 4.38
CA ILE A 217 -6.38 -6.66 4.55
C ILE A 217 -6.08 -5.94 5.87
N LYS A 218 -7.08 -5.35 6.52
CA LYS A 218 -6.88 -4.69 7.82
C LYS A 218 -6.34 -5.66 8.86
N LEU A 219 -5.27 -5.25 9.53
CA LEU A 219 -4.80 -5.95 10.71
C LEU A 219 -5.82 -5.80 11.85
N ARG A 220 -6.00 -6.86 12.64
CA ARG A 220 -6.91 -6.92 13.80
C ARG A 220 -6.33 -6.14 14.99
N LYS A 221 -6.08 -4.84 14.81
CA LYS A 221 -5.55 -3.94 15.83
C LYS A 221 -6.51 -2.77 16.07
N GLU A 222 -6.35 -2.12 17.22
CA GLU A 222 -7.05 -0.87 17.57
C GLU A 222 -6.79 0.25 16.55
N ILE A 223 -5.63 0.20 15.88
CA ILE A 223 -5.24 1.13 14.82
C ILE A 223 -5.61 0.55 13.45
N LYS A 224 -6.36 1.31 12.66
CA LYS A 224 -6.75 0.96 11.28
C LYS A 224 -5.53 1.04 10.35
N SER A 225 -4.69 0.01 10.33
CA SER A 225 -3.53 -0.13 9.43
C SER A 225 -3.67 -1.34 8.50
N THR A 226 -3.01 -1.26 7.35
CA THR A 226 -2.83 -2.36 6.37
C THR A 226 -1.39 -2.88 6.36
N GLY A 227 -0.53 -2.42 7.28
CA GLY A 227 0.83 -2.93 7.44
C GLY A 227 1.92 -2.16 6.71
N GLU A 228 1.56 -1.11 5.97
CA GLU A 228 2.50 -0.33 5.17
C GLU A 228 3.45 0.47 6.05
N GLU A 229 2.94 1.05 7.14
CA GLU A 229 3.72 1.78 8.13
C GLU A 229 4.70 0.87 8.88
N GLU A 230 4.25 -0.32 9.26
CA GLU A 230 5.07 -1.35 9.90
C GLU A 230 6.20 -1.83 8.95
N SER A 231 5.87 -2.03 7.68
CA SER A 231 6.86 -2.39 6.66
C SER A 231 7.89 -1.28 6.45
N LEU A 232 7.46 -0.02 6.43
CA LEU A 232 8.35 1.14 6.32
C LEU A 232 9.34 1.20 7.49
N LYS A 233 8.90 0.93 8.73
CA LYS A 233 9.79 0.86 9.90
C LYS A 233 10.87 -0.20 9.73
N VAL A 234 10.54 -1.36 9.16
CA VAL A 234 11.54 -2.41 8.88
C VAL A 234 12.54 -1.98 7.82
N VAL A 235 12.09 -1.30 6.76
CA VAL A 235 12.99 -0.73 5.74
C VAL A 235 13.94 0.30 6.38
N GLN A 236 13.42 1.24 7.16
CA GLN A 236 14.24 2.25 7.87
C GLN A 236 15.23 1.61 8.85
N SER A 237 14.79 0.56 9.56
CA SER A 237 15.64 -0.22 10.45
C SER A 237 16.76 -0.96 9.68
N PHE A 238 16.45 -1.51 8.51
CA PHE A 238 17.45 -2.11 7.63
C PHE A 238 18.44 -1.06 7.11
N ASP A 239 17.99 0.11 6.66
CA ASP A 239 18.88 1.17 6.16
C ASP A 239 19.85 1.66 7.23
N ASP A 240 19.38 1.83 8.47
CA ASP A 240 20.25 2.18 9.59
C ASP A 240 21.24 1.07 9.94
N LEU A 241 20.83 -0.21 9.89
CA LEU A 241 21.75 -1.33 10.08
C LEU A 241 22.79 -1.39 8.95
N SER A 242 22.38 -1.18 7.70
CA SER A 242 23.25 -1.18 6.53
C SER A 242 24.33 -0.10 6.64
N ARG A 243 23.96 1.12 7.04
CA ARG A 243 24.92 2.22 7.27
C ARG A 243 25.93 1.86 8.36
N LYS A 244 25.50 1.28 9.47
CA LYS A 244 26.38 0.84 10.56
C LYS A 244 27.32 -0.27 10.11
N LEU A 245 26.82 -1.27 9.37
CA LEU A 245 27.64 -2.35 8.81
C LEU A 245 28.74 -1.82 7.87
N TRP A 246 28.45 -0.80 7.06
CA TRP A 246 29.44 -0.17 6.19
C TRP A 246 30.51 0.63 6.95
N GLN A 247 30.17 1.17 8.12
CA GLN A 247 31.08 1.94 8.96
C GLN A 247 31.86 1.07 9.97
N LEU A 248 31.67 -0.25 9.95
CA LEU A 248 32.38 -1.15 10.86
C LEU A 248 33.86 -1.21 10.53
N GLU A 249 34.67 -0.73 11.47
CA GLU A 249 36.12 -0.88 11.44
C GLU A 249 36.56 -2.11 12.24
N GLY A 250 37.67 -2.73 11.84
CA GLY A 250 38.28 -3.85 12.56
C GLY A 250 37.90 -5.25 12.07
N LEU A 251 37.23 -5.37 10.92
CA LEU A 251 37.05 -6.62 10.19
C LEU A 251 38.30 -6.91 9.32
N PRO A 252 38.71 -8.19 9.18
CA PRO A 252 39.83 -8.56 8.29
C PRO A 252 39.58 -8.29 6.81
N LEU A 253 38.30 -8.28 6.40
CA LEU A 253 37.82 -7.97 5.06
C LEU A 253 36.68 -6.96 5.19
N SER A 254 36.74 -5.87 4.44
CA SER A 254 35.71 -4.85 4.46
C SER A 254 34.39 -5.33 3.83
N ILE A 255 33.27 -4.76 4.27
CA ILE A 255 31.95 -5.03 3.68
C ILE A 255 31.75 -4.13 2.47
N THR A 256 31.52 -4.73 1.29
CA THR A 256 31.33 -4.01 0.02
C THR A 256 29.87 -3.76 -0.32
N SER A 257 28.96 -4.65 0.10
CA SER A 257 27.53 -4.53 -0.19
C SER A 257 26.69 -5.21 0.89
N VAL A 258 25.55 -4.60 1.21
CA VAL A 258 24.52 -5.15 2.09
C VAL A 258 23.21 -5.16 1.31
N GLN A 259 22.60 -6.34 1.14
CA GLN A 259 21.41 -6.52 0.29
C GLN A 259 20.26 -7.14 1.08
N GLY A 260 19.10 -6.51 1.02
CA GLY A 260 17.87 -7.05 1.59
C GLY A 260 17.27 -8.15 0.73
N ALA A 261 17.21 -9.39 1.23
CA ALA A 261 16.61 -10.51 0.49
C ALA A 261 15.18 -10.82 0.94
N HIS A 262 14.75 -10.28 2.07
CA HIS A 262 13.47 -10.59 2.70
C HIS A 262 12.26 -9.89 2.03
N PRO A 263 11.09 -10.55 1.91
CA PRO A 263 9.84 -9.94 1.40
C PRO A 263 9.43 -8.63 2.10
N ALA A 264 9.71 -8.50 3.41
CA ALA A 264 9.43 -7.28 4.19
C ALA A 264 10.06 -6.02 3.57
N LEU A 265 11.25 -6.16 2.98
CA LEU A 265 12.04 -5.03 2.48
C LEU A 265 11.59 -4.56 1.09
N ARG A 266 10.64 -5.27 0.48
CA ARG A 266 10.09 -4.99 -0.86
C ARG A 266 8.56 -4.95 -0.87
N TYR A 267 7.93 -4.80 0.29
CA TYR A 267 6.47 -4.71 0.45
C TYR A 267 5.68 -5.90 -0.10
N THR A 268 6.31 -7.09 -0.21
CA THR A 268 5.64 -8.31 -0.71
C THR A 268 5.32 -9.31 0.40
N GLN A 269 5.48 -8.94 1.67
CA GLN A 269 5.12 -9.79 2.79
C GLN A 269 3.61 -9.67 3.07
N VAL A 270 2.92 -10.81 3.14
CA VAL A 270 1.45 -10.85 3.35
C VAL A 270 1.05 -10.21 4.69
N PHE A 271 1.80 -10.53 5.74
CA PHE A 271 1.61 -9.94 7.06
C PHE A 271 2.85 -9.13 7.40
N PRO A 272 2.72 -7.81 7.65
CA PRO A 272 3.87 -7.00 8.00
C PRO A 272 4.56 -7.56 9.26
N PRO A 273 5.89 -7.52 9.32
CA PRO A 273 6.60 -7.89 10.53
C PRO A 273 6.20 -6.94 11.66
N GLU A 274 5.84 -7.52 12.80
CA GLU A 274 5.46 -6.75 13.98
C GLU A 274 6.56 -6.76 15.02
N PRO A 275 6.76 -5.66 15.77
CA PRO A 275 7.58 -5.64 16.96
C PRO A 275 7.13 -6.73 17.94
N ALA A 276 7.88 -7.81 18.03
CA ALA A 276 7.62 -8.81 19.03
C ALA A 276 8.06 -8.26 20.40
N LYS A 277 7.15 -8.38 21.38
CA LYS A 277 7.45 -8.19 22.80
C LYS A 277 7.31 -9.56 23.45
N LEU A 278 8.44 -10.13 23.86
CA LEU A 278 8.44 -11.38 24.60
C LEU A 278 8.21 -11.06 26.07
N GLU A 279 7.08 -11.53 26.59
CA GLU A 279 6.79 -11.42 28.02
C GLU A 279 7.68 -12.40 28.79
N SER A 280 8.64 -11.87 29.54
CA SER A 280 9.59 -12.65 30.34
C SER A 280 8.89 -13.62 31.31
N SER A 281 7.66 -13.31 31.71
CA SER A 281 6.83 -14.16 32.58
C SER A 281 6.41 -15.49 31.92
N PHE A 282 6.53 -15.62 30.59
CA PHE A 282 6.16 -16.83 29.85
C PHE A 282 7.25 -17.89 29.85
N PHE A 283 8.46 -17.53 30.29
CA PHE A 283 9.63 -18.36 30.17
C PHE A 283 10.24 -18.68 31.54
N LYS A 284 10.75 -19.89 31.67
CA LYS A 284 11.61 -20.31 32.76
C LYS A 284 13.03 -20.38 32.23
N LYS A 285 13.98 -19.76 32.94
CA LYS A 285 15.39 -19.84 32.58
C LYS A 285 15.96 -21.19 33.03
N GLU A 286 16.32 -22.03 32.07
CA GLU A 286 16.94 -23.33 32.31
C GLU A 286 18.46 -23.14 32.49
N LYS A 287 18.97 -23.41 33.70
CA LYS A 287 20.36 -23.08 34.08
C LYS A 287 21.41 -23.88 33.30
N THR A 288 21.08 -25.09 32.88
CA THR A 288 22.00 -26.02 32.20
C THR A 288 22.22 -25.67 30.73
N LEU A 289 21.16 -25.24 30.05
CA LEU A 289 21.19 -24.89 28.62
C LEU A 289 21.36 -23.38 28.38
N ASN A 290 21.33 -22.60 29.46
CA ASN A 290 21.24 -21.14 29.45
C ASN A 290 20.18 -20.66 28.43
N ALA A 291 19.03 -21.33 28.42
CA ALA A 291 17.95 -21.09 27.46
C ALA A 291 16.66 -20.71 28.19
N LEU A 292 15.77 -20.01 27.48
CA LEU A 292 14.43 -19.69 27.96
C LEU A 292 13.46 -20.76 27.45
N LEU A 293 12.93 -21.57 28.36
CA LEU A 293 11.93 -22.58 28.03
C LEU A 293 10.52 -22.03 28.28
N PRO A 294 9.54 -22.26 27.38
CA PRO A 294 8.15 -21.95 27.65
C PRO A 294 7.69 -22.68 28.92
N GLN A 295 6.88 -22.03 29.75
CA GLN A 295 6.24 -22.71 30.87
C GLN A 295 5.14 -23.67 30.38
N ASP A 296 4.98 -24.82 31.06
CA ASP A 296 4.10 -25.94 30.66
C ASP A 296 2.63 -25.54 30.41
N TRP A 297 2.18 -24.39 30.92
CA TRP A 297 0.80 -23.89 30.87
C TRP A 297 0.63 -22.57 30.10
N LYS A 298 1.69 -22.05 29.48
CA LYS A 298 1.66 -20.79 28.74
C LYS A 298 1.82 -21.02 27.24
N ALA A 299 1.19 -20.17 26.45
CA ALA A 299 1.26 -20.26 25.00
C ALA A 299 2.71 -20.17 24.53
N CYS A 300 3.06 -20.98 23.53
CA CYS A 300 4.36 -20.89 22.87
C CYS A 300 4.57 -19.46 22.33
N PRO A 301 5.81 -18.95 22.35
CA PRO A 301 6.10 -17.66 21.74
C PRO A 301 5.65 -17.60 20.28
N HIS A 302 5.18 -16.44 19.88
CA HIS A 302 4.90 -16.16 18.48
C HIS A 302 6.17 -16.38 17.66
N TYR A 303 6.05 -17.11 16.55
CA TYR A 303 7.14 -17.26 15.61
C TYR A 303 7.48 -15.88 15.00
N ILE A 304 8.72 -15.46 15.17
CA ILE A 304 9.23 -14.20 14.62
C ILE A 304 9.99 -14.55 13.35
N ASN A 305 9.51 -14.11 12.19
CA ASN A 305 10.20 -14.44 10.93
C ASN A 305 11.48 -13.58 10.78
N PRO A 306 12.67 -14.17 10.58
CA PRO A 306 13.91 -13.44 10.37
C PRO A 306 13.90 -12.55 9.12
N VAL A 307 14.40 -11.32 9.24
CA VAL A 307 14.62 -10.45 8.06
C VAL A 307 15.98 -10.77 7.46
N LYS A 308 15.99 -11.61 6.42
CA LYS A 308 17.21 -12.05 5.73
C LYS A 308 17.95 -10.91 5.00
N VAL A 309 19.25 -10.80 5.26
CA VAL A 309 20.18 -9.83 4.68
C VAL A 309 21.43 -10.54 4.13
N ILE A 310 21.95 -10.09 3.01
CA ILE A 310 23.15 -10.68 2.39
C ILE A 310 24.26 -9.64 2.44
N CYS A 311 25.38 -10.00 3.07
CA CYS A 311 26.57 -9.17 3.10
C CYS A 311 27.62 -9.72 2.13
N HIS A 312 28.12 -8.86 1.27
CA HIS A 312 29.28 -9.14 0.43
C HIS A 312 30.50 -8.50 1.06
N MET A 313 31.58 -9.25 1.09
CA MET A 313 32.89 -8.76 1.50
C MET A 313 33.73 -8.43 0.27
N GLU A 314 34.82 -7.72 0.49
CA GLU A 314 35.84 -7.55 -0.53
C GLU A 314 36.37 -8.91 -1.05
N GLY A 315 36.77 -8.92 -2.32
CA GLY A 315 37.35 -10.09 -2.94
C GLY A 315 38.69 -10.44 -2.27
N SER A 316 38.90 -11.72 -1.97
CA SER A 316 40.14 -12.20 -1.38
C SER A 316 40.59 -13.49 -2.05
N GLY A 317 41.86 -13.59 -2.43
CA GLY A 317 42.43 -14.85 -2.93
C GLY A 317 42.68 -15.89 -1.83
N LYS A 318 42.45 -15.54 -0.56
CA LYS A 318 42.74 -16.38 0.61
C LYS A 318 41.60 -17.32 0.99
N TRP A 319 40.52 -17.37 0.21
CA TRP A 319 39.44 -18.32 0.44
C TRP A 319 39.90 -19.75 0.14
N PRO A 320 39.71 -20.71 1.06
CA PRO A 320 40.08 -22.10 0.85
C PRO A 320 39.16 -22.76 -0.19
N ASN A 321 39.67 -23.79 -0.87
CA ASN A 321 38.92 -24.53 -1.88
C ASN A 321 37.96 -25.57 -1.27
N GLU A 322 38.20 -26.00 -0.02
CA GLU A 322 37.39 -27.00 0.67
C GLU A 322 36.13 -26.38 1.31
N ARG A 323 34.97 -27.00 1.08
CA ARG A 323 33.67 -26.51 1.56
C ARG A 323 33.59 -26.35 3.09
N LEU A 324 34.16 -27.28 3.86
CA LEU A 324 34.15 -27.21 5.32
C LEU A 324 35.03 -26.06 5.84
N ALA A 325 36.21 -25.87 5.26
CA ALA A 325 37.09 -24.75 5.58
C ALA A 325 36.41 -23.40 5.29
N ILE A 326 35.68 -23.27 4.17
CA ILE A 326 34.89 -22.07 3.87
C ILE A 326 33.86 -21.79 4.98
N ARG A 327 33.13 -22.82 5.45
CA ARG A 327 32.14 -22.67 6.53
C ARG A 327 32.79 -22.21 7.84
N HIS A 328 33.95 -22.76 8.20
CA HIS A 328 34.66 -22.34 9.41
C HIS A 328 35.16 -20.90 9.33
N ILE A 329 35.65 -20.46 8.17
CA ILE A 329 36.05 -19.07 7.98
C ILE A 329 34.83 -18.14 8.04
N LYS A 330 33.71 -18.48 7.39
CA LYS A 330 32.46 -17.71 7.52
C LYS A 330 32.01 -17.60 8.98
N ALA A 331 32.04 -18.70 9.73
CA ALA A 331 31.73 -18.71 11.15
C ALA A 331 32.62 -17.76 11.96
N ALA A 332 33.93 -17.74 11.66
CA ALA A 332 34.87 -16.80 12.30
C ALA A 332 34.55 -15.33 11.97
N PHE A 333 34.18 -15.04 10.71
CA PHE A 333 33.70 -13.71 10.34
C PHE A 333 32.40 -13.34 11.07
N HIS A 334 31.44 -14.26 11.19
CA HIS A 334 30.20 -14.03 11.93
C HIS A 334 30.47 -13.71 13.41
N LEU A 335 31.37 -14.45 14.07
CA LEU A 335 31.78 -14.18 15.45
C LEU A 335 32.39 -12.78 15.58
N ARG A 336 33.35 -12.45 14.72
CA ARG A 336 34.02 -11.14 14.77
C ARG A 336 33.06 -9.99 14.47
N LEU A 337 32.17 -10.17 13.49
CA LEU A 337 31.15 -9.20 13.14
C LEU A 337 30.18 -8.96 14.32
N GLY A 338 29.75 -10.03 15.00
CA GLY A 338 28.91 -9.93 16.18
C GLY A 338 29.59 -9.22 17.36
N GLU A 339 30.88 -9.47 17.59
CA GLU A 339 31.67 -8.75 18.60
C GLU A 339 31.74 -7.25 18.31
N LEU A 340 32.04 -6.86 17.07
CA LEU A 340 32.16 -5.46 16.67
C LEU A 340 30.83 -4.72 16.75
N LEU A 341 29.74 -5.34 16.29
CA LEU A 341 28.39 -4.79 16.40
C LEU A 341 27.99 -4.57 17.87
N LYS A 342 28.39 -5.47 18.77
CA LYS A 342 28.17 -5.31 20.20
C LYS A 342 29.04 -4.19 20.80
N GLN A 343 30.32 -4.11 20.42
CA GLN A 343 31.25 -3.11 20.98
C GLN A 343 30.96 -1.68 20.50
N GLN A 344 30.63 -1.50 19.22
CA GLN A 344 30.48 -0.17 18.60
C GLN A 344 29.05 0.35 18.63
N HIS A 345 28.05 -0.53 18.66
CA HIS A 345 26.64 -0.16 18.52
C HIS A 345 25.71 -0.82 19.55
N ASP A 346 26.26 -1.54 20.54
CA ASP A 346 25.52 -2.25 21.59
C ASP A 346 24.44 -3.20 21.05
N TYR A 347 24.66 -3.77 19.86
CA TYR A 347 23.74 -4.75 19.31
C TYR A 347 23.91 -6.11 19.95
N MET A 348 22.77 -6.72 20.24
CA MET A 348 22.70 -8.08 20.71
C MET A 348 22.80 -9.05 19.53
N CYS A 349 23.86 -9.85 19.49
CA CYS A 349 24.16 -10.72 18.35
C CYS A 349 24.34 -12.17 18.78
N GLN A 350 23.93 -13.11 17.93
CA GLN A 350 24.22 -14.54 18.08
C GLN A 350 24.83 -15.07 16.78
N ALA A 351 26.09 -15.46 16.83
CA ALA A 351 26.77 -16.02 15.66
C ALA A 351 26.57 -17.53 15.58
N THR A 352 26.27 -18.03 14.38
CA THR A 352 26.27 -19.45 14.06
C THR A 352 27.21 -19.73 12.87
N PRO A 353 27.54 -21.00 12.58
CA PRO A 353 28.37 -21.31 11.42
C PRO A 353 27.73 -20.99 10.06
N ALA A 354 26.41 -20.80 10.01
CA ALA A 354 25.69 -20.54 8.76
C ALA A 354 25.39 -19.05 8.56
N HIS A 355 25.23 -18.31 9.66
CA HIS A 355 24.73 -16.95 9.64
C HIS A 355 25.09 -16.22 10.94
N LEU A 356 25.09 -14.89 10.91
CA LEU A 356 25.08 -14.06 12.11
C LEU A 356 23.68 -13.54 12.29
N ASP A 357 23.18 -13.63 13.51
CA ASP A 357 21.92 -13.06 13.87
C ASP A 357 22.05 -11.76 14.67
N VAL A 358 21.32 -10.71 14.28
CA VAL A 358 21.37 -9.39 14.91
C VAL A 358 20.00 -8.97 15.45
N TRP A 359 19.94 -8.60 16.73
CA TRP A 359 18.78 -8.02 17.39
C TRP A 359 18.86 -6.50 17.38
N LYS A 360 17.83 -5.86 16.82
CA LYS A 360 17.69 -4.41 16.82
C LYS A 360 16.43 -4.02 17.58
N VAL A 361 16.59 -3.17 18.60
CA VAL A 361 15.57 -2.78 19.59
C VAL A 361 14.48 -1.89 18.98
N GLU A 362 13.78 -2.44 17.98
CA GLU A 362 12.38 -2.14 17.64
C GLU A 362 11.63 -3.45 17.27
N PHE A 363 12.34 -4.60 17.21
CA PHE A 363 11.81 -5.95 17.00
C PHE A 363 12.69 -6.92 17.82
N THR A 364 12.21 -7.50 18.93
CA THR A 364 13.01 -8.37 19.84
C THR A 364 12.31 -9.69 20.19
N CYS A 365 12.95 -10.85 20.41
CA CYS A 365 13.82 -11.17 21.55
C CYS A 365 14.67 -12.47 21.40
N HIS A 366 15.71 -12.50 22.22
CA HIS A 366 16.76 -13.48 22.46
C HIS A 366 16.45 -15.00 22.53
N GLN A 367 17.43 -15.72 21.96
CA GLN A 367 18.05 -16.98 22.40
C GLN A 367 17.28 -18.29 22.17
N LEU A 368 17.67 -18.98 21.09
CA LEU A 368 17.52 -20.43 20.93
C LEU A 368 18.92 -21.04 20.75
N SER A 369 19.36 -21.83 21.74
CA SER A 369 20.42 -22.82 21.56
C SER A 369 19.75 -24.14 21.17
N ALA A 370 20.04 -24.64 19.96
CA ALA A 370 19.63 -25.98 19.56
C ALA A 370 20.66 -27.02 20.09
N PRO A 371 20.23 -28.14 20.67
CA PRO A 371 21.11 -29.19 21.14
C PRO A 371 21.78 -29.91 19.95
N ARG A 372 23.06 -30.28 20.12
CA ARG A 372 23.75 -31.19 19.20
C ARG A 372 23.22 -32.61 19.44
N GLY A 373 22.57 -33.19 18.44
CA GLY A 373 22.21 -34.60 18.40
C GLY A 373 21.37 -34.98 17.18
N SER A 374 21.99 -35.69 16.23
CA SER A 374 21.42 -36.58 15.19
C SER A 374 20.19 -36.16 14.36
N THR A 375 20.40 -36.10 13.04
CA THR A 375 19.50 -36.41 11.90
C THR A 375 18.20 -35.63 11.69
N THR A 376 18.14 -34.98 10.51
CA THR A 376 16.95 -34.67 9.65
C THR A 376 15.77 -33.93 10.28
N GLY A 377 15.64 -32.62 10.00
CA GLY A 377 14.43 -31.81 10.22
C GLY A 377 14.70 -30.29 10.15
N PRO A 378 13.72 -29.46 9.75
CA PRO A 378 13.95 -28.05 9.37
C PRO A 378 14.22 -27.16 10.60
N ALA A 379 15.10 -26.17 10.44
CA ALA A 379 15.61 -25.31 11.50
C ALA A 379 14.61 -24.18 11.89
N PRO A 380 14.53 -23.78 13.18
CA PRO A 380 13.68 -22.69 13.65
C PRO A 380 14.40 -21.33 13.58
N SER A 381 13.65 -20.27 13.30
CA SER A 381 14.18 -19.00 12.77
C SER A 381 13.53 -17.76 13.43
N GLY A 382 14.34 -16.73 13.73
CA GLY A 382 13.89 -15.42 14.23
C GLY A 382 15.04 -14.47 14.53
N TRP A 383 15.60 -13.90 13.45
CA TRP A 383 16.90 -13.23 13.44
C TRP A 383 17.18 -12.39 12.17
N VAL A 384 18.13 -11.45 12.14
CA VAL A 384 18.63 -10.94 10.84
C VAL A 384 19.72 -11.88 10.37
N ASP A 385 19.40 -12.84 9.50
CA ASP A 385 20.40 -13.70 8.88
C ASP A 385 21.31 -12.85 8.00
N VAL A 386 22.56 -12.61 8.41
CA VAL A 386 23.60 -12.05 7.53
C VAL A 386 24.34 -13.20 6.86
N ALA A 387 24.01 -13.46 5.59
CA ALA A 387 24.72 -14.46 4.78
C ALA A 387 25.92 -13.81 4.06
N LEU A 388 27.12 -14.35 4.26
CA LEU A 388 28.34 -13.89 3.60
C LEU A 388 28.52 -14.59 2.24
N SER A 389 28.67 -13.81 1.16
CA SER A 389 28.95 -14.31 -0.19
C SER A 389 30.31 -13.80 -0.71
N PRO A 390 31.24 -14.69 -1.11
CA PRO A 390 32.50 -14.27 -1.73
C PRO A 390 32.28 -13.84 -3.18
N SER A 391 32.86 -12.70 -3.56
CA SER A 391 32.85 -12.18 -4.93
C SER A 391 33.92 -12.88 -5.78
N HIS A 392 33.47 -13.58 -6.82
CA HIS A 392 34.22 -14.18 -7.93
C HIS A 392 35.17 -15.37 -7.64
N SER A 393 34.67 -16.58 -7.91
CA SER A 393 35.48 -17.63 -8.56
C SER A 393 34.82 -17.99 -9.90
N LYS A 394 35.56 -17.79 -11.00
CA LYS A 394 35.18 -18.23 -12.35
C LYS A 394 35.28 -19.75 -12.39
N VAL A 395 34.15 -20.46 -12.40
CA VAL A 395 34.03 -21.81 -12.97
C VAL A 395 32.78 -21.86 -13.85
N ALA A 396 32.96 -22.51 -15.00
CA ALA A 396 32.11 -22.52 -16.17
C ALA A 396 30.62 -22.88 -15.95
N SER A 397 29.80 -22.24 -16.78
CA SER A 397 28.50 -22.66 -17.32
C SER A 397 28.01 -24.08 -17.02
N GLY A 398 26.77 -24.16 -16.50
CA GLY A 398 25.93 -25.36 -16.64
C GLY A 398 25.00 -25.60 -15.45
N GLY A 399 23.69 -25.39 -15.66
CA GLY A 399 22.65 -25.96 -14.81
C GLY A 399 22.00 -24.99 -13.82
N PHE A 400 20.87 -24.42 -14.23
CA PHE A 400 19.84 -24.00 -13.28
C PHE A 400 19.48 -25.18 -12.38
N LEU A 401 19.55 -25.00 -11.07
CA LEU A 401 18.87 -25.88 -10.13
C LEU A 401 18.02 -25.04 -9.18
N VAL A 402 16.74 -25.01 -9.51
CA VAL A 402 15.63 -24.64 -8.65
C VAL A 402 15.68 -25.55 -7.43
N GLY A 403 15.89 -24.96 -6.26
CA GLY A 403 15.80 -25.65 -4.97
C GLY A 403 14.51 -25.28 -4.26
N ILE A 404 13.41 -25.95 -4.62
CA ILE A 404 12.27 -26.16 -3.73
C ILE A 404 12.76 -27.03 -2.56
N ILE A 405 12.47 -26.64 -1.32
CA ILE A 405 12.55 -27.52 -0.14
C ILE A 405 11.38 -27.07 0.77
N LYS A 406 10.21 -27.71 0.71
CA LYS A 406 9.78 -28.93 1.42
C LYS A 406 9.91 -28.87 2.94
#